data_AF-A0A7Y5QJ67-F1
#
_entry.id   AF-A0A7Y5QJ67-F1
#
_cell.length_a   1.000
_cell.length_b   1.000
_cell.length_c   1.000
_cell.angle_alpha   90.00
_cell.angle_beta   90.00
_cell.angle_gamma   90.00
#
_symmetry.space_group_name_H-M   'P 1'
#
loop_
_entity.id
_entity.type
_entity.pdbx_description
1 polymer ?
#
loop_
_entity_poly.entity_id
_entity_poly.type
_entity_poly.pdbx_seq_one_letter_code
_entity_poly.pdbx_strand_id
1 'polypeptide(L)'
;MPDPLVDAEVYAPTLERASRIPGSLTIDIDGVPVDLGADVRHSVIHDVHNVGWWAGNLEHPRLGSLYDLTVYNVGWQSTDRGHGHGLYTQNYGTAGVKSIDRCAFIAGFSLAWKIYGESPASEPNKISGYTVRSTLSVGDVIVGGRYQGAEDVVIEDCVFVGTVMLGYLGRNKRVTFRRNLVIGNLLLASGDDLIVEDNTIVVLPPYRRAGDTTGPGNFGWKAEALDSYVNPVVRGNRVYTDAPSVAFNGWTLLHATLNKGLAAW
;
A
#
# COMPACT_ATOMS: atom_id res chain seq x y z
N MET A 1 22.80 2.99 2.60
CA MET A 1 23.22 2.07 1.52
C MET A 1 24.00 2.86 0.48
N PRO A 2 24.86 2.23 -0.36
CA PRO A 2 25.42 2.92 -1.52
C PRO A 2 24.28 3.43 -2.43
N ASP A 3 24.56 4.51 -3.15
CA ASP A 3 23.60 5.18 -4.03
C ASP A 3 24.31 5.50 -5.37
N PRO A 4 23.90 4.86 -6.50
CA PRO A 4 22.82 3.89 -6.59
C PRO A 4 23.18 2.53 -5.95
N LEU A 5 22.17 1.80 -5.47
CA LEU A 5 22.29 0.36 -5.17
C LEU A 5 21.81 -0.42 -6.40
N VAL A 6 22.68 -1.24 -6.99
CA VAL A 6 22.37 -1.98 -8.22
C VAL A 6 22.90 -3.40 -8.09
N ASP A 7 22.13 -4.38 -8.59
CA ASP A 7 22.51 -5.81 -8.66
C ASP A 7 22.96 -6.38 -7.29
N ALA A 8 22.20 -6.08 -6.24
CA ALA A 8 22.57 -6.41 -4.86
C ALA A 8 21.52 -7.29 -4.16
N GLU A 9 22.00 -8.14 -3.25
CA GLU A 9 21.19 -8.83 -2.25
C GLU A 9 21.49 -8.23 -0.87
N VAL A 10 20.46 -7.81 -0.15
CA VAL A 10 20.58 -7.16 1.16
C VAL A 10 19.71 -7.89 2.17
N TYR A 11 20.37 -8.44 3.19
CA TYR A 11 19.70 -9.21 4.23
C TYR A 11 20.46 -9.19 5.55
N ALA A 12 19.77 -9.53 6.64
CA ALA A 12 20.42 -9.81 7.91
C ALA A 12 20.70 -11.31 8.04
N PRO A 13 21.94 -11.73 8.34
CA PRO A 13 22.27 -13.16 8.50
C PRO A 13 21.64 -13.78 9.75
N THR A 14 21.28 -12.96 10.74
CA THR A 14 20.58 -13.36 11.96
C THR A 14 19.54 -12.30 12.31
N LEU A 15 18.31 -12.73 12.59
CA LEU A 15 17.21 -11.81 12.92
C LEU A 15 16.33 -12.35 14.05
N GLU A 16 16.28 -11.62 15.16
CA GLU A 16 15.26 -11.86 16.19
C GLU A 16 13.94 -11.20 15.76
N ARG A 17 12.90 -12.02 15.62
CA ARG A 17 11.60 -11.60 15.06
C ARG A 17 10.45 -11.65 16.05
N ALA A 18 10.73 -11.86 17.33
CA ALA A 18 9.70 -11.93 18.35
C ALA A 18 10.05 -10.95 19.47
N SER A 19 9.29 -9.86 19.56
CA SER A 19 9.36 -8.94 20.68
C SER A 19 8.29 -9.29 21.72
N ARG A 20 8.66 -9.10 22.99
CA ARG A 20 7.81 -9.24 24.16
C ARG A 20 7.11 -7.92 24.51
N ILE A 21 7.41 -6.83 23.81
CA ILE A 21 6.92 -5.49 24.10
C ILE A 21 5.98 -5.06 22.96
N PRO A 22 4.80 -4.49 23.26
CA PRO A 22 3.87 -4.03 22.23
C PRO A 22 4.43 -2.82 21.45
N GLY A 23 4.01 -2.67 20.20
CA GLY A 23 4.26 -1.48 19.39
C GLY A 23 5.49 -1.56 18.47
N SER A 24 5.67 -0.48 17.68
CA SER A 24 6.67 -0.41 16.62
C SER A 24 8.09 -0.03 17.11
N LEU A 25 8.21 0.38 18.37
CA LEU A 25 9.48 0.77 19.01
C LEU A 25 9.88 -0.35 19.99
N THR A 26 10.48 -1.39 19.46
CA THR A 26 10.97 -2.51 20.24
C THR A 26 12.39 -2.21 20.72
N ILE A 27 12.62 -2.39 22.02
CA ILE A 27 13.95 -2.21 22.65
C ILE A 27 14.57 -3.56 23.05
N ASP A 28 13.81 -4.65 22.91
CA ASP A 28 14.16 -6.00 23.32
C ASP A 28 14.59 -6.91 22.16
N ILE A 29 14.53 -6.40 20.92
CA ILE A 29 15.12 -7.03 19.73
C ILE A 29 16.05 -6.01 19.06
N ASP A 30 17.19 -6.47 18.55
CA ASP A 30 18.12 -5.60 17.82
C ASP A 30 17.62 -5.37 16.39
N GLY A 31 17.06 -4.19 16.15
CA GLY A 31 16.44 -3.84 14.87
C GLY A 31 17.46 -3.67 13.75
N VAL A 32 17.23 -4.31 12.63
CA VAL A 32 18.02 -4.21 11.39
C VAL A 32 17.18 -3.52 10.31
N PRO A 33 17.06 -2.17 10.32
CA PRO A 33 16.37 -1.44 9.27
C PRO A 33 17.27 -1.22 8.05
N VAL A 34 16.65 -1.15 6.88
CA VAL A 34 17.27 -0.76 5.62
C VAL A 34 16.78 0.64 5.23
N ASP A 35 17.69 1.60 5.09
CA ASP A 35 17.40 2.91 4.50
C ASP A 35 17.83 2.93 3.02
N LEU A 36 16.84 3.03 2.13
CA LEU A 36 17.05 3.12 0.69
C LEU A 36 17.54 4.52 0.30
N GLY A 37 18.52 4.54 -0.62
CA GLY A 37 19.04 5.76 -1.24
C GLY A 37 18.05 6.40 -2.22
N ALA A 38 18.54 7.28 -3.09
CA ALA A 38 17.74 7.84 -4.17
C ALA A 38 17.37 6.76 -5.20
N ASP A 39 18.32 5.88 -5.55
CA ASP A 39 18.16 4.96 -6.67
C ASP A 39 18.54 3.52 -6.29
N VAL A 40 17.59 2.59 -6.47
CA VAL A 40 17.76 1.17 -6.17
C VAL A 40 17.22 0.32 -7.31
N ARG A 41 18.05 -0.54 -7.88
CA ARG A 41 17.71 -1.32 -9.09
C ARG A 41 18.15 -2.79 -9.03
N HIS A 42 17.37 -3.67 -9.65
CA HIS A 42 17.71 -5.09 -9.87
C HIS A 42 18.21 -5.78 -8.60
N SER A 43 17.57 -5.50 -7.47
CA SER A 43 18.07 -5.90 -6.15
C SER A 43 17.01 -6.69 -5.41
N VAL A 44 17.48 -7.46 -4.43
CA VAL A 44 16.63 -8.25 -3.53
C VAL A 44 16.91 -7.80 -2.10
N ILE A 45 15.86 -7.49 -1.36
CA ILE A 45 15.95 -7.11 0.05
C ILE A 45 15.06 -8.06 0.85
N HIS A 46 15.65 -8.79 1.79
CA HIS A 46 14.89 -9.72 2.61
C HIS A 46 15.50 -9.90 3.97
N ASP A 47 14.78 -10.56 4.87
CA ASP A 47 15.29 -10.87 6.19
C ASP A 47 15.79 -9.68 7.01
N VAL A 48 15.01 -8.60 7.00
CA VAL A 48 15.26 -7.36 7.75
C VAL A 48 14.02 -6.92 8.54
N HIS A 49 14.17 -6.01 9.51
CA HIS A 49 13.04 -5.53 10.31
C HIS A 49 12.20 -4.48 9.60
N ASN A 50 12.81 -3.65 8.75
CA ASN A 50 12.07 -2.57 8.08
C ASN A 50 12.80 -2.09 6.82
N VAL A 51 12.05 -1.60 5.83
CA VAL A 51 12.62 -0.96 4.64
C VAL A 51 12.03 0.43 4.51
N GLY A 52 12.88 1.45 4.61
CA GLY A 52 12.49 2.87 4.56
C GLY A 52 12.99 3.56 3.29
N TRP A 53 12.19 4.47 2.74
CA TRP A 53 12.60 5.39 1.68
C TRP A 53 12.13 6.82 1.99
N TRP A 54 12.95 7.54 2.75
CA TRP A 54 12.53 8.80 3.37
C TRP A 54 12.55 9.99 2.41
N ALA A 55 11.82 11.06 2.76
CA ALA A 55 11.70 12.27 1.94
C ALA A 55 12.96 13.16 1.94
N GLY A 56 13.90 12.93 2.88
CA GLY A 56 14.94 13.91 3.19
C GLY A 56 14.36 15.14 3.89
N ASN A 57 14.82 16.34 3.51
CA ASN A 57 14.28 17.62 3.98
C ASN A 57 13.93 18.52 2.79
N LEU A 58 13.31 19.68 3.03
CA LEU A 58 12.87 20.57 1.94
C LEU A 58 14.02 21.18 1.13
N GLU A 59 15.20 21.38 1.73
CA GLU A 59 16.38 21.94 1.04
C GLU A 59 17.13 20.87 0.24
N HIS A 60 17.11 19.64 0.75
CA HIS A 60 17.73 18.45 0.19
C HIS A 60 16.72 17.31 0.13
N PRO A 61 15.74 17.39 -0.79
CA PRO A 61 14.74 16.35 -0.96
C PRO A 61 15.42 15.09 -1.50
N ARG A 62 15.08 13.93 -0.91
CA ARG A 62 15.54 12.64 -1.40
C ARG A 62 14.54 12.13 -2.42
N LEU A 63 14.78 12.44 -3.69
CA LEU A 63 14.00 11.95 -4.83
C LEU A 63 14.64 10.69 -5.42
N GLY A 64 13.94 10.02 -6.34
CA GLY A 64 14.55 8.99 -7.18
C GLY A 64 13.60 7.85 -7.53
N SER A 65 14.17 6.67 -7.73
CA SER A 65 13.49 5.54 -8.35
C SER A 65 13.84 4.20 -7.69
N LEU A 66 12.81 3.40 -7.46
CA LEU A 66 12.94 1.96 -7.19
C LEU A 66 12.54 1.22 -8.46
N TYR A 67 13.41 0.37 -8.97
CA TYR A 67 13.21 -0.33 -10.24
C TYR A 67 13.58 -1.81 -10.13
N ASP A 68 12.68 -2.72 -10.50
CA ASP A 68 12.98 -4.17 -10.50
C ASP A 68 13.56 -4.65 -9.15
N LEU A 69 12.89 -4.22 -8.07
CA LEU A 69 13.26 -4.53 -6.69
C LEU A 69 12.31 -5.58 -6.14
N THR A 70 12.86 -6.66 -5.58
CA THR A 70 12.07 -7.64 -4.84
C THR A 70 12.31 -7.46 -3.33
N VAL A 71 11.24 -7.27 -2.56
CA VAL A 71 11.30 -7.16 -1.10
C VAL A 71 10.39 -8.18 -0.45
N TYR A 72 10.92 -9.02 0.44
CA TYR A 72 10.12 -10.04 1.14
C TYR A 72 10.62 -10.36 2.54
N ASN A 73 9.78 -11.03 3.33
CA ASN A 73 10.08 -11.45 4.70
C ASN A 73 10.60 -10.32 5.60
N VAL A 74 9.96 -9.14 5.50
CA VAL A 74 10.30 -7.97 6.31
C VAL A 74 9.43 -7.90 7.56
N GLY A 75 10.07 -7.64 8.70
CA GLY A 75 9.38 -7.30 9.95
C GLY A 75 9.60 -8.26 11.12
N TRP A 76 8.77 -8.09 12.15
CA TRP A 76 8.79 -8.89 13.37
C TRP A 76 7.38 -8.99 13.98
N GLN A 77 7.18 -9.98 14.82
CA GLN A 77 5.98 -10.15 15.64
C GLN A 77 6.20 -9.51 17.00
N SER A 78 5.26 -8.65 17.41
CA SER A 78 5.16 -8.11 18.77
C SER A 78 3.95 -8.73 19.48
N THR A 79 3.76 -8.43 20.76
CA THR A 79 2.61 -8.92 21.56
C THR A 79 1.27 -8.33 21.14
N ASP A 80 1.27 -7.18 20.44
CA ASP A 80 0.05 -6.53 19.94
C ASP A 80 -0.31 -6.94 18.51
N ARG A 81 0.68 -6.95 17.59
CA ARG A 81 0.52 -7.30 16.17
C ARG A 81 1.88 -7.50 15.50
N GLY A 82 1.87 -7.86 14.22
CA GLY A 82 3.08 -7.79 13.40
C GLY A 82 3.45 -6.35 13.03
N HIS A 83 4.75 -6.10 12.94
CA HIS A 83 5.39 -4.80 12.63
C HIS A 83 6.47 -4.97 11.57
N GLY A 84 7.00 -3.83 11.09
CA GLY A 84 7.93 -3.78 9.96
C GLY A 84 7.22 -3.85 8.62
N HIS A 85 7.62 -3.00 7.67
CA HIS A 85 6.93 -2.85 6.39
C HIS A 85 7.87 -3.21 5.25
N GLY A 86 7.35 -3.88 4.21
CA GLY A 86 8.15 -4.17 3.02
C GLY A 86 8.61 -2.91 2.28
N LEU A 87 7.88 -1.80 2.44
CA LEU A 87 8.39 -0.45 2.17
C LEU A 87 7.58 0.57 2.98
N TYR A 88 8.27 1.49 3.64
CA TYR A 88 7.69 2.73 4.18
C TYR A 88 8.36 3.92 3.50
N THR A 89 7.61 4.65 2.67
CA THR A 89 8.13 5.79 1.92
C THR A 89 7.42 7.11 2.23
N GLN A 90 8.19 8.19 2.11
CA GLN A 90 7.76 9.59 2.20
C GLN A 90 8.42 10.44 1.10
N ASN A 91 7.73 11.49 0.64
CA ASN A 91 8.21 12.39 -0.40
C ASN A 91 7.58 13.78 -0.30
N TYR A 92 8.35 14.81 -0.62
CA TYR A 92 7.84 16.16 -0.87
C TYR A 92 7.55 16.30 -2.37
N GLY A 93 6.30 16.10 -2.79
CA GLY A 93 5.92 16.12 -4.21
C GLY A 93 6.22 17.44 -4.93
N THR A 94 6.30 18.55 -4.19
CA THR A 94 6.73 19.85 -4.73
C THR A 94 8.21 19.86 -5.14
N ALA A 95 9.03 18.98 -4.58
CA ALA A 95 10.42 18.81 -4.97
C ALA A 95 10.61 17.89 -6.19
N GLY A 96 9.64 17.02 -6.47
CA GLY A 96 9.67 16.09 -7.59
C GLY A 96 8.95 14.78 -7.29
N VAL A 97 8.97 13.87 -8.27
CA VAL A 97 8.26 12.59 -8.21
C VAL A 97 9.19 11.47 -7.77
N LYS A 98 8.73 10.64 -6.83
CA LYS A 98 9.31 9.31 -6.55
C LYS A 98 8.63 8.24 -7.38
N SER A 99 9.40 7.41 -8.07
CA SER A 99 8.88 6.33 -8.92
C SER A 99 9.17 4.94 -8.34
N ILE A 100 8.18 4.06 -8.36
CA ILE A 100 8.29 2.64 -8.04
C ILE A 100 7.81 1.88 -9.29
N ASP A 101 8.71 1.17 -9.97
CA ASP A 101 8.38 0.46 -11.21
C ASP A 101 8.94 -0.96 -11.23
N ARG A 102 8.13 -1.92 -11.71
CA ARG A 102 8.50 -3.34 -11.82
C ARG A 102 8.96 -3.99 -10.51
N CYS A 103 8.49 -3.51 -9.37
CA CYS A 103 8.88 -4.09 -8.08
C CYS A 103 7.93 -5.22 -7.63
N ALA A 104 8.40 -6.05 -6.71
CA ALA A 104 7.59 -7.03 -6.01
C ALA A 104 7.74 -6.85 -4.49
N PHE A 105 6.64 -6.60 -3.80
CA PHE A 105 6.61 -6.48 -2.34
C PHE A 105 5.75 -7.60 -1.76
N ILE A 106 6.37 -8.47 -0.98
CA ILE A 106 5.71 -9.63 -0.37
C ILE A 106 5.75 -9.43 1.15
N ALA A 107 4.59 -9.16 1.73
CA ALA A 107 4.42 -8.92 3.15
C ALA A 107 4.99 -10.09 3.98
N GLY A 108 5.83 -9.75 4.96
CA GLY A 108 6.28 -10.68 5.99
C GLY A 108 5.34 -10.64 7.20
N PHE A 109 5.44 -9.55 7.97
CA PHE A 109 4.76 -9.44 9.27
C PHE A 109 3.70 -8.33 9.34
N SER A 110 3.71 -7.37 8.41
CA SER A 110 2.74 -6.28 8.36
C SER A 110 2.38 -5.93 6.91
N LEU A 111 2.21 -4.64 6.60
CA LEU A 111 1.91 -4.15 5.25
C LEU A 111 3.02 -4.49 4.24
N ALA A 112 2.62 -4.83 3.02
CA ALA A 112 3.53 -5.03 1.89
C ALA A 112 4.28 -3.73 1.60
N TRP A 113 3.56 -2.60 1.55
CA TRP A 113 4.16 -1.27 1.55
C TRP A 113 3.17 -0.20 2.01
N LYS A 114 3.71 0.97 2.36
CA LYS A 114 2.93 2.15 2.71
C LYS A 114 3.57 3.44 2.20
N ILE A 115 2.77 4.24 1.49
CA ILE A 115 3.03 5.65 1.21
C ILE A 115 2.27 6.41 2.30
N TYR A 116 2.97 6.78 3.36
CA TYR A 116 2.30 7.17 4.60
C TYR A 116 2.96 8.33 5.35
N GLY A 117 2.17 9.06 6.12
CA GLY A 117 2.68 10.12 6.97
C GLY A 117 1.90 10.27 8.26
N GLU A 118 2.65 10.53 9.32
CA GLU A 118 2.14 10.83 10.66
C GLU A 118 2.39 12.28 11.07
N SER A 119 3.02 13.08 10.20
CA SER A 119 3.29 14.49 10.45
C SER A 119 1.97 15.26 10.64
N PRO A 120 1.90 16.18 11.62
CA PRO A 120 0.74 17.04 11.82
C PRO A 120 0.51 17.96 10.61
N ALA A 121 -0.73 18.45 10.47
CA ALA A 121 -1.12 19.30 9.33
C ALA A 121 -0.32 20.61 9.20
N SER A 122 0.36 21.05 10.27
CA SER A 122 1.24 22.23 10.27
C SER A 122 2.60 22.01 9.59
N GLU A 123 2.97 20.77 9.28
CA GLU A 123 4.19 20.45 8.55
C GLU A 123 3.94 20.39 7.03
N PRO A 124 4.97 20.55 6.20
CA PRO A 124 4.86 20.30 4.77
C PRO A 124 4.38 18.87 4.48
N ASN A 125 3.52 18.70 3.47
CA ASN A 125 3.03 17.38 3.07
C ASN A 125 4.18 16.48 2.58
N LYS A 126 4.44 15.38 3.30
CA LYS A 126 5.48 14.38 2.97
C LYS A 126 4.92 13.15 2.26
N ILE A 127 3.71 13.25 1.72
CA ILE A 127 2.98 12.13 1.11
C ILE A 127 2.55 12.53 -0.30
N SER A 128 3.42 13.21 -1.05
CA SER A 128 3.05 13.71 -2.38
C SER A 128 4.04 13.41 -3.50
N GLY A 129 3.56 13.43 -4.74
CA GLY A 129 4.37 13.21 -5.93
C GLY A 129 4.89 11.77 -6.03
N TYR A 130 3.98 10.84 -6.26
CA TYR A 130 4.32 9.42 -6.41
C TYR A 130 3.82 8.85 -7.72
N THR A 131 4.59 7.92 -8.26
CA THR A 131 4.12 7.05 -9.34
C THR A 131 4.52 5.62 -9.08
N VAL A 132 3.53 4.73 -9.00
CA VAL A 132 3.69 3.29 -8.81
C VAL A 132 3.18 2.58 -10.05
N ARG A 133 4.03 1.77 -10.68
CA ARG A 133 3.76 1.09 -11.95
C ARG A 133 4.22 -0.35 -11.95
N SER A 134 3.54 -1.20 -12.71
CA SER A 134 3.99 -2.55 -13.03
C SER A 134 4.39 -3.39 -11.81
N THR A 135 3.81 -3.10 -10.64
CA THR A 135 4.31 -3.58 -9.35
C THR A 135 3.37 -4.64 -8.78
N LEU A 136 3.94 -5.72 -8.23
CA LEU A 136 3.22 -6.75 -7.51
C LEU A 136 3.27 -6.47 -6.01
N SER A 137 2.12 -6.57 -5.35
CA SER A 137 2.01 -6.50 -3.89
C SER A 137 1.25 -7.70 -3.37
N VAL A 138 1.89 -8.51 -2.53
CA VAL A 138 1.24 -9.60 -1.79
C VAL A 138 1.18 -9.18 -0.33
N GLY A 139 -0.03 -8.93 0.17
CA GLY A 139 -0.29 -8.30 1.46
C GLY A 139 -0.96 -6.94 1.33
N ASP A 140 -1.27 -6.34 2.47
CA ASP A 140 -2.04 -5.09 2.51
C ASP A 140 -1.16 -3.87 2.22
N VAL A 141 -1.73 -2.86 1.57
CA VAL A 141 -1.07 -1.60 1.22
C VAL A 141 -1.91 -0.40 1.64
N ILE A 142 -1.25 0.71 1.97
CA ILE A 142 -1.92 1.96 2.35
C ILE A 142 -1.27 3.18 1.67
N VAL A 143 -2.13 4.08 1.20
CA VAL A 143 -1.75 5.37 0.61
C VAL A 143 -2.57 6.47 1.28
N GLY A 144 -1.95 7.24 2.17
CA GLY A 144 -2.64 8.27 2.94
C GLY A 144 -1.88 8.62 4.21
N GLY A 145 -2.51 9.23 5.19
CA GLY A 145 -1.84 9.58 6.44
C GLY A 145 -2.79 9.88 7.58
N ARG A 146 -2.24 10.03 8.79
CA ARG A 146 -3.05 10.32 10.00
C ARG A 146 -3.63 11.72 9.99
N TYR A 147 -2.86 12.72 9.56
CA TYR A 147 -3.27 14.12 9.56
C TYR A 147 -3.32 14.73 8.16
N GLN A 148 -2.42 14.28 7.28
CA GLN A 148 -2.36 14.70 5.88
C GLN A 148 -2.69 13.51 5.00
N GLY A 149 -3.44 13.74 3.92
CA GLY A 149 -3.64 12.73 2.90
C GLY A 149 -2.55 12.78 1.84
N ALA A 150 -2.49 11.71 1.05
CA ALA A 150 -1.60 11.64 -0.08
C ALA A 150 -2.06 12.57 -1.20
N GLU A 151 -1.13 13.17 -1.93
CA GLU A 151 -1.42 14.12 -3.00
C GLU A 151 -0.58 13.85 -4.26
N ASP A 152 -1.17 13.98 -5.44
CA ASP A 152 -0.46 13.72 -6.72
C ASP A 152 0.16 12.31 -6.76
N VAL A 153 -0.70 11.29 -6.59
CA VAL A 153 -0.30 9.88 -6.60
C VAL A 153 -0.94 9.18 -7.78
N VAL A 154 -0.12 8.54 -8.61
CA VAL A 154 -0.57 7.66 -9.69
C VAL A 154 -0.17 6.22 -9.37
N ILE A 155 -1.15 5.31 -9.41
CA ILE A 155 -0.95 3.87 -9.23
C ILE A 155 -1.60 3.19 -10.43
N GLU A 156 -0.78 2.60 -11.29
CA GLU A 156 -1.26 1.99 -12.52
C GLU A 156 -0.56 0.69 -12.90
N ASP A 157 -1.30 -0.17 -13.62
CA ASP A 157 -0.76 -1.42 -14.17
C ASP A 157 -0.15 -2.34 -13.08
N CYS A 158 -0.66 -2.27 -11.84
CA CYS A 158 -0.19 -3.05 -10.70
C CYS A 158 -1.10 -4.25 -10.39
N VAL A 159 -0.54 -5.23 -9.67
CA VAL A 159 -1.25 -6.40 -9.15
C VAL A 159 -1.20 -6.39 -7.63
N PHE A 160 -2.37 -6.52 -7.00
CA PHE A 160 -2.53 -6.56 -5.56
C PHE A 160 -3.18 -7.88 -5.15
N VAL A 161 -2.58 -8.57 -4.20
CA VAL A 161 -3.13 -9.75 -3.53
C VAL A 161 -3.25 -9.41 -2.05
N GLY A 162 -4.39 -8.85 -1.65
CA GLY A 162 -4.59 -8.27 -0.32
C GLY A 162 -5.54 -7.08 -0.34
N THR A 163 -5.45 -6.24 0.70
CA THR A 163 -6.24 -5.01 0.80
C THR A 163 -5.45 -3.82 0.29
N VAL A 164 -6.04 -3.06 -0.64
CA VAL A 164 -5.56 -1.73 -1.04
C VAL A 164 -6.39 -0.68 -0.33
N MET A 165 -5.76 0.16 0.47
CA MET A 165 -6.42 1.27 1.15
C MET A 165 -5.95 2.61 0.60
N LEU A 166 -6.86 3.32 -0.07
CA LEU A 166 -6.66 4.67 -0.59
C LEU A 166 -7.34 5.67 0.35
N GLY A 167 -6.50 6.27 1.18
CA GLY A 167 -6.86 7.22 2.23
C GLY A 167 -6.77 6.59 3.61
N TYR A 168 -6.76 7.44 4.64
CA TYR A 168 -6.85 7.03 6.04
C TYR A 168 -7.68 8.08 6.79
N LEU A 169 -7.10 8.81 7.74
CA LEU A 169 -7.76 9.92 8.42
C LEU A 169 -7.55 11.25 7.67
N GLY A 170 -6.38 11.45 7.07
CA GLY A 170 -6.10 12.57 6.17
C GLY A 170 -6.80 12.39 4.81
N ARG A 171 -7.30 13.50 4.26
CA ARG A 171 -8.00 13.54 2.96
C ARG A 171 -7.01 13.50 1.82
N ASN A 172 -7.06 12.45 0.99
CA ASN A 172 -6.23 12.34 -0.20
C ASN A 172 -6.64 13.36 -1.27
N LYS A 173 -5.75 13.73 -2.19
CA LYS A 173 -6.05 14.66 -3.29
C LYS A 173 -5.39 14.22 -4.58
N ARG A 174 -6.09 14.32 -5.72
CA ARG A 174 -5.52 14.01 -7.05
C ARG A 174 -4.83 12.64 -7.07
N VAL A 175 -5.58 11.62 -6.64
CA VAL A 175 -5.10 10.23 -6.65
C VAL A 175 -5.71 9.53 -7.86
N THR A 176 -4.86 8.91 -8.67
CA THR A 176 -5.27 8.09 -9.81
C THR A 176 -4.94 6.62 -9.55
N PHE A 177 -5.94 5.77 -9.54
CA PHE A 177 -5.83 4.32 -9.40
C PHE A 177 -6.44 3.65 -10.64
N ARG A 178 -5.60 3.20 -11.58
CA ARG A 178 -6.11 2.72 -12.88
C ARG A 178 -5.43 1.49 -13.45
N ARG A 179 -6.17 0.69 -14.23
CA ARG A 179 -5.64 -0.51 -14.91
C ARG A 179 -4.97 -1.51 -13.96
N ASN A 180 -5.41 -1.57 -12.71
CA ASN A 180 -4.86 -2.50 -11.72
C ASN A 180 -5.70 -3.78 -11.64
N LEU A 181 -5.07 -4.86 -11.19
CA LEU A 181 -5.75 -6.07 -10.71
C LEU A 181 -5.71 -6.10 -9.19
N VAL A 182 -6.86 -6.12 -8.53
CA VAL A 182 -6.99 -6.27 -7.08
C VAL A 182 -7.66 -7.59 -6.77
N ILE A 183 -6.93 -8.52 -6.17
CA ILE A 183 -7.45 -9.77 -5.61
C ILE A 183 -7.54 -9.57 -4.10
N GLY A 184 -8.73 -9.25 -3.60
CA GLY A 184 -8.98 -8.87 -2.22
C GLY A 184 -9.90 -7.65 -2.12
N ASN A 185 -9.50 -6.67 -1.32
CA ASN A 185 -10.33 -5.51 -1.00
C ASN A 185 -9.74 -4.22 -1.57
N LEU A 186 -10.60 -3.33 -2.07
CA LEU A 186 -10.25 -1.95 -2.35
C LEU A 186 -11.05 -1.05 -1.42
N LEU A 187 -10.37 -0.41 -0.48
CA LEU A 187 -10.95 0.51 0.48
C LEU A 187 -10.63 1.93 0.06
N LEU A 188 -11.67 2.73 -0.14
CA LEU A 188 -11.58 4.17 -0.39
C LEU A 188 -12.04 4.85 0.89
N ALA A 189 -11.30 5.80 1.45
CA ALA A 189 -11.66 6.43 2.73
C ALA A 189 -12.21 7.86 2.57
N SER A 190 -11.41 8.80 2.06
CA SER A 190 -11.84 10.17 1.74
C SER A 190 -10.80 10.93 0.92
N GLY A 191 -11.26 11.92 0.15
CA GLY A 191 -10.35 12.79 -0.61
C GLY A 191 -11.02 13.67 -1.65
N ASP A 192 -10.23 14.27 -2.52
CA ASP A 192 -10.68 15.16 -3.59
C ASP A 192 -10.03 14.72 -4.91
N ASP A 193 -10.76 14.77 -6.02
CA ASP A 193 -10.28 14.44 -7.36
C ASP A 193 -9.68 13.02 -7.46
N LEU A 194 -10.40 12.03 -6.92
CA LEU A 194 -10.05 10.61 -7.05
C LEU A 194 -10.47 10.07 -8.42
N ILE A 195 -9.55 9.44 -9.13
CA ILE A 195 -9.83 8.70 -10.37
C ILE A 195 -9.63 7.21 -10.11
N VAL A 196 -10.68 6.41 -10.26
CA VAL A 196 -10.64 4.95 -10.22
C VAL A 196 -11.14 4.41 -11.55
N GLU A 197 -10.24 4.02 -12.45
CA GLU A 197 -10.63 3.61 -13.81
C GLU A 197 -9.98 2.32 -14.32
N ASP A 198 -10.75 1.55 -15.09
CA ASP A 198 -10.27 0.38 -15.84
C ASP A 198 -9.60 -0.71 -14.96
N ASN A 199 -9.95 -0.79 -13.68
CA ASN A 199 -9.42 -1.81 -12.78
C ASN A 199 -10.23 -3.11 -12.87
N THR A 200 -9.58 -4.23 -12.59
CA THR A 200 -10.24 -5.52 -12.31
C THR A 200 -10.14 -5.81 -10.82
N ILE A 201 -11.28 -5.98 -10.15
CA ILE A 201 -11.38 -6.23 -8.73
C ILE A 201 -12.04 -7.60 -8.53
N VAL A 202 -11.33 -8.52 -7.89
CA VAL A 202 -11.79 -9.85 -7.53
C VAL A 202 -11.92 -9.88 -6.01
N VAL A 203 -13.14 -9.76 -5.53
CA VAL A 203 -13.47 -9.80 -4.11
C VAL A 203 -13.64 -11.26 -3.72
N LEU A 204 -12.66 -11.78 -2.99
CA LEU A 204 -12.74 -13.10 -2.41
C LEU A 204 -13.59 -13.06 -1.13
N PRO A 205 -14.31 -14.14 -0.79
CA PRO A 205 -14.90 -14.30 0.54
C PRO A 205 -13.84 -14.02 1.61
N PRO A 206 -14.21 -13.52 2.80
CA PRO A 206 -13.25 -13.20 3.85
C PRO A 206 -12.37 -14.41 4.14
N TYR A 207 -11.12 -14.34 3.70
CA TYR A 207 -10.11 -15.32 4.02
C TYR A 207 -9.72 -15.09 5.48
N ARG A 208 -10.14 -15.98 6.38
CA ARG A 208 -9.61 -15.98 7.75
C ARG A 208 -8.13 -16.37 7.67
N ARG A 209 -7.23 -15.47 8.07
CA ARG A 209 -5.84 -15.87 8.34
C ARG A 209 -5.87 -16.94 9.42
N ALA A 210 -5.18 -18.06 9.19
CA ALA A 210 -5.02 -19.08 10.21
C ALA A 210 -4.31 -18.45 11.43
N GLY A 211 -4.97 -18.48 12.60
CA GLY A 211 -4.43 -17.91 13.84
C GLY A 211 -5.03 -16.55 14.27
N ASP A 212 -5.91 -15.94 13.46
CA ASP A 212 -6.64 -14.73 13.89
C ASP A 212 -7.78 -15.13 14.87
N THR A 213 -7.55 -14.95 16.17
CA THR A 213 -8.53 -15.19 17.24
C THR A 213 -9.44 -13.99 17.47
N THR A 214 -9.11 -12.83 16.90
CA THR A 214 -10.05 -11.74 16.79
C THR A 214 -10.95 -12.06 15.59
N GLY A 215 -12.27 -12.11 15.80
CA GLY A 215 -13.25 -12.44 14.75
C GLY A 215 -13.00 -11.62 13.48
N PRO A 216 -13.54 -12.05 12.31
CA PRO A 216 -13.13 -11.58 10.99
C PRO A 216 -12.83 -10.09 11.05
N GLY A 217 -11.55 -9.73 11.04
CA GLY A 217 -11.15 -8.33 11.15
C GLY A 217 -12.02 -7.54 10.19
N ASN A 218 -12.68 -6.49 10.70
CA ASN A 218 -13.75 -5.70 10.06
C ASN A 218 -13.32 -5.10 8.70
N PHE A 219 -13.05 -5.96 7.73
CA PHE A 219 -12.66 -5.69 6.36
C PHE A 219 -13.67 -6.33 5.43
N GLY A 220 -14.95 -6.32 5.85
CA GLY A 220 -16.04 -6.31 4.88
C GLY A 220 -15.92 -5.05 4.05
N TRP A 221 -16.22 -5.14 2.75
CA TRP A 221 -16.42 -3.97 1.90
C TRP A 221 -17.43 -3.03 2.58
N LYS A 222 -16.92 -1.97 3.22
CA LYS A 222 -17.72 -0.82 3.59
C LYS A 222 -17.66 0.13 2.40
N ALA A 223 -18.70 0.12 1.58
CA ALA A 223 -18.98 1.19 0.65
C ALA A 223 -19.43 2.47 1.41
N GLU A 224 -18.69 2.90 2.42
CA GLU A 224 -19.02 4.06 3.27
C GLU A 224 -18.39 5.37 2.77
N ALA A 225 -17.79 5.40 1.57
CA ALA A 225 -16.77 6.43 1.34
C ALA A 225 -16.59 6.92 -0.10
N LEU A 226 -17.52 6.70 -1.03
CA LEU A 226 -17.55 7.60 -2.21
C LEU A 226 -18.15 8.96 -1.84
N ASP A 227 -19.11 8.99 -0.92
CA ASP A 227 -19.75 10.23 -0.44
C ASP A 227 -18.78 11.18 0.27
N SER A 228 -17.64 10.67 0.76
CA SER A 228 -16.59 11.49 1.37
C SER A 228 -15.62 12.09 0.35
N TYR A 229 -15.70 11.67 -0.93
CA TYR A 229 -14.90 12.21 -2.01
C TYR A 229 -15.60 13.35 -2.75
N VAL A 230 -14.84 14.42 -3.02
CA VAL A 230 -15.28 15.51 -3.90
C VAL A 230 -14.81 15.21 -5.33
N ASN A 231 -15.73 15.21 -6.29
CA ASN A 231 -15.49 14.93 -7.71
C ASN A 231 -14.83 13.57 -8.04
N PRO A 232 -15.27 12.43 -7.47
CA PRO A 232 -14.71 11.14 -7.86
C PRO A 232 -15.10 10.80 -9.32
N VAL A 233 -14.14 10.30 -10.09
CA VAL A 233 -14.36 9.71 -11.40
C VAL A 233 -14.18 8.19 -11.27
N VAL A 234 -15.28 7.45 -11.41
CA VAL A 234 -15.28 5.97 -11.35
C VAL A 234 -15.85 5.42 -12.65
N ARG A 235 -15.02 4.74 -13.46
CA ARG A 235 -15.45 4.24 -14.79
C ARG A 235 -14.64 3.02 -15.24
N GLY A 236 -15.20 2.18 -16.12
CA GLY A 236 -14.46 1.08 -16.76
C GLY A 236 -14.02 -0.08 -15.85
N ASN A 237 -14.28 0.00 -14.53
CA ASN A 237 -13.91 -1.04 -13.58
C ASN A 237 -14.77 -2.30 -13.75
N ARG A 238 -14.16 -3.48 -13.55
CA ARG A 238 -14.82 -4.79 -13.51
C ARG A 238 -14.72 -5.33 -12.09
N VAL A 239 -15.85 -5.77 -11.52
CA VAL A 239 -15.89 -6.34 -10.16
C VAL A 239 -16.45 -7.76 -10.22
N TYR A 240 -15.68 -8.71 -9.71
CA TYR A 240 -16.04 -10.12 -9.55
C TYR A 240 -16.16 -10.41 -8.06
N THR A 241 -17.25 -11.03 -7.64
CA THR A 241 -17.52 -11.31 -6.23
C THR A 241 -18.46 -12.50 -6.10
N ASP A 242 -18.15 -13.38 -5.15
CA ASP A 242 -19.04 -14.47 -4.75
C ASP A 242 -19.99 -14.05 -3.60
N ALA A 243 -19.86 -12.81 -3.11
CA ALA A 243 -20.71 -12.31 -2.04
C ALA A 243 -22.11 -11.95 -2.58
N PRO A 244 -23.19 -12.49 -1.99
CA PRO A 244 -24.56 -12.31 -2.48
C PRO A 244 -25.11 -10.87 -2.36
N SER A 245 -24.39 -9.94 -1.73
CA SER A 245 -24.81 -8.55 -1.53
C SER A 245 -23.63 -7.58 -1.61
N VAL A 246 -23.33 -7.08 -2.81
CA VAL A 246 -22.51 -5.86 -2.95
C VAL A 246 -23.47 -4.70 -3.19
N ALA A 247 -23.70 -3.91 -2.14
CA ALA A 247 -24.46 -2.67 -2.23
C ALA A 247 -23.49 -1.51 -2.51
N PHE A 248 -23.60 -0.91 -3.70
CA PHE A 248 -22.99 0.38 -3.98
C PHE A 248 -23.97 1.46 -3.52
N ASN A 249 -23.69 2.09 -2.38
CA ASN A 249 -24.48 3.24 -1.95
C ASN A 249 -24.12 4.45 -2.82
N GLY A 250 -25.03 4.79 -3.74
CA GLY A 250 -25.43 6.18 -3.88
C GLY A 250 -24.80 7.04 -4.97
N TRP A 251 -24.05 6.54 -5.96
CA TRP A 251 -23.93 7.20 -7.27
C TRP A 251 -23.74 6.14 -8.37
N THR A 252 -24.71 6.07 -9.27
CA THR A 252 -24.76 5.43 -10.60
C THR A 252 -23.86 4.21 -10.87
N LEU A 253 -24.50 3.04 -10.80
CA LEU A 253 -24.45 1.96 -11.79
C LEU A 253 -23.07 1.62 -12.38
N LEU A 254 -22.26 0.86 -11.65
CA LEU A 254 -21.40 -0.10 -12.35
C LEU A 254 -22.35 -1.09 -13.03
N HIS A 255 -22.40 -1.11 -14.37
CA HIS A 255 -22.80 -2.29 -15.12
C HIS A 255 -21.79 -3.41 -14.79
N ALA A 256 -21.85 -3.95 -13.58
CA ALA A 256 -21.42 -5.31 -13.34
C ALA A 256 -22.45 -6.14 -14.10
N THR A 257 -22.11 -6.54 -15.33
CA THR A 257 -22.75 -7.72 -15.92
C THR A 257 -22.43 -8.85 -14.96
N LEU A 258 -23.34 -9.12 -14.03
CA LEU A 258 -23.37 -10.35 -13.26
C LEU A 258 -23.53 -11.46 -14.29
N ASN A 259 -22.42 -11.94 -14.84
CA ASN A 259 -22.38 -13.23 -15.51
C ASN A 259 -22.62 -14.27 -14.42
N LYS A 260 -23.88 -14.50 -14.07
CA LYS A 260 -24.35 -15.78 -13.55
C LYS A 260 -24.19 -16.81 -14.67
N GLY A 261 -22.94 -17.19 -14.91
CA GLY A 261 -22.52 -18.08 -15.98
C GLY A 261 -21.67 -19.22 -15.44
N LEU A 262 -22.05 -19.80 -14.31
CA LEU A 262 -21.73 -21.20 -13.99
C LEU A 262 -22.98 -22.03 -14.24
N ALA A 263 -23.28 -22.25 -15.52
CA ALA A 263 -24.12 -23.33 -15.96
C ALA A 263 -23.26 -24.23 -16.85
N ALA A 264 -22.88 -25.38 -16.29
CA ALA A 264 -22.38 -26.59 -16.94
C ALA A 264 -21.35 -26.43 -18.06
N TRP A 265 -20.08 -26.73 -17.75
CA TRP A 265 -19.25 -27.75 -18.43
C TRP A 265 -18.19 -28.24 -17.44
#